data_AF-A0A1F8N2J8-F1
#
_entry.id   AF-A0A1F8N2J8-F1
#
_cell.length_a   1.000
_cell.length_b   1.000
_cell.length_c   1.000
_cell.angle_alpha   90.00
_cell.angle_beta   90.00
_cell.angle_gamma   90.00
#
_symmetry.space_group_name_H-M   'P 1'
#
loop_
_entity.id
_entity.type
_entity.pdbx_description
1 polymer ?
#
loop_
_entity_poly.entity_id
_entity_poly.type
_entity_poly.pdbx_seq_one_letter_code
_entity_poly.pdbx_strand_id
1 'polypeptide(L)'
;MDEWIELHNAWNVPIDLGDWMLGDDEKLYILPQGTLLAPGEYHVFYRRDTKIILNNEGQDKVRLLSPEGTLLDEVSYEDAGYDVSYSRLNGCLGEWVTTLPPSPGEANHPPGQPPGYNAVWLPLIRRH
;
A
#
# COMPACT_ATOMS: atom_id res chain seq x y z
N MET A 1 -16.40 2.75 5.21
CA MET A 1 -15.91 2.51 3.82
C MET A 1 -15.14 1.18 3.78
N ASP A 2 -14.66 0.72 2.62
CA ASP A 2 -13.86 -0.52 2.52
C ASP A 2 -12.38 -0.23 2.78
N GLU A 3 -11.69 -1.10 3.52
CA GLU A 3 -10.24 -1.02 3.76
C GLU A 3 -9.49 -1.37 2.48
N TRP A 4 -8.27 -0.86 2.33
CA TRP A 4 -7.47 -1.14 1.14
C TRP A 4 -5.98 -1.01 1.39
N ILE A 5 -5.23 -1.66 0.52
CA ILE A 5 -3.78 -1.60 0.41
C ILE A 5 -3.47 -1.21 -1.03
N GLU A 6 -2.52 -0.31 -1.26
CA GLU A 6 -2.14 0.10 -2.61
C GLU A 6 -0.67 -0.13 -2.89
N LEU A 7 -0.40 -0.85 -3.97
CA LEU A 7 0.94 -1.01 -4.49
C LEU A 7 1.18 0.00 -5.60
N HIS A 8 2.40 0.50 -5.71
CA HIS A 8 2.81 1.34 -6.81
C HIS A 8 4.06 0.76 -7.49
N ASN A 9 4.45 1.30 -8.63
CA ASN A 9 5.69 0.89 -9.29
C ASN A 9 6.70 2.04 -9.31
N ALA A 10 7.77 1.88 -8.53
CA ALA A 10 8.86 2.83 -8.36
C ALA A 10 9.76 2.95 -9.56
N TRP A 11 9.83 1.86 -10.31
CA TRP A 11 10.83 1.66 -11.33
C TRP A 11 10.39 2.39 -12.59
N ASN A 12 11.38 2.68 -13.43
CA ASN A 12 11.16 3.23 -14.77
C ASN A 12 10.79 2.15 -15.81
N VAL A 13 10.49 0.93 -15.34
CA VAL A 13 10.09 -0.23 -16.15
C VAL A 13 8.84 -0.86 -15.54
N PRO A 14 7.96 -1.47 -16.35
CA PRO A 14 6.79 -2.16 -15.84
C PRO A 14 7.18 -3.36 -14.96
N ILE A 15 6.35 -3.67 -13.96
CA ILE A 15 6.51 -4.83 -13.08
C ILE A 15 5.25 -5.72 -13.13
N ASP A 16 5.47 -7.02 -13.32
CA ASP A 16 4.42 -8.03 -13.23
C ASP A 16 4.40 -8.59 -11.81
N LEU A 17 3.29 -8.38 -11.11
CA LEU A 17 3.05 -8.87 -9.76
C LEU A 17 2.24 -10.16 -9.74
N GLY A 18 2.00 -10.79 -10.89
CA GLY A 18 1.31 -12.08 -10.95
C GLY A 18 1.94 -13.09 -10.00
N ASP A 19 1.08 -13.79 -9.26
CA ASP A 19 1.45 -14.81 -8.27
C ASP A 19 2.22 -14.29 -7.04
N TRP A 20 2.44 -12.98 -6.91
CA TRP A 20 2.94 -12.38 -5.67
C TRP A 20 1.87 -12.45 -4.58
N MET A 21 2.28 -12.34 -3.32
CA MET A 21 1.37 -12.46 -2.18
C MET A 21 1.35 -11.17 -1.37
N LEU A 22 0.16 -10.66 -1.10
CA LEU A 22 -0.09 -9.46 -0.29
C LEU A 22 -0.88 -9.85 0.96
N GLY A 23 -0.49 -9.38 2.14
CA GLY A 23 -1.27 -9.63 3.35
C GLY A 23 -0.48 -9.49 4.64
N ASP A 24 -0.92 -10.17 5.68
CA ASP A 24 -0.35 -10.13 7.04
C ASP A 24 0.13 -11.54 7.46
N ASP A 25 0.37 -11.75 8.76
CA ASP A 25 0.74 -13.05 9.34
C ASP A 25 -0.41 -14.08 9.32
N GLU A 26 -1.66 -13.64 9.26
CA GLU A 26 -2.85 -14.50 9.32
C GLU A 26 -3.34 -14.89 7.91
N LYS A 27 -3.14 -14.01 6.93
CA LYS A 27 -3.70 -14.17 5.60
C LYS A 27 -2.83 -13.57 4.51
N LEU A 28 -2.63 -14.38 3.46
CA LEU A 28 -2.03 -13.96 2.21
C LEU A 28 -3.05 -14.03 1.07
N TYR A 29 -3.10 -12.98 0.27
CA TYR A 29 -3.85 -12.88 -0.97
C TYR A 29 -2.89 -12.99 -2.15
N ILE A 30 -3.11 -13.97 -3.02
CA ILE A 30 -2.32 -14.15 -4.24
C ILE A 30 -2.84 -13.18 -5.30
N LEU A 31 -1.97 -12.33 -5.82
CA LEU A 31 -2.28 -11.39 -6.87
C LEU A 31 -2.58 -12.14 -8.17
N PRO A 32 -3.69 -11.82 -8.88
CA PRO A 32 -4.05 -12.49 -10.12
C PRO A 32 -2.94 -12.41 -11.16
N GLN A 33 -2.79 -13.45 -11.98
CA GLN A 33 -1.89 -13.39 -13.14
C GLN A 33 -2.24 -12.23 -14.06
N GLY A 34 -1.21 -11.55 -14.58
CA GLY A 34 -1.37 -10.35 -15.41
C GLY A 34 -1.61 -9.06 -14.61
N THR A 35 -1.39 -9.07 -13.30
CA THR A 35 -1.35 -7.84 -12.49
C THR A 35 -0.08 -7.05 -12.83
N LEU A 36 -0.14 -6.25 -13.88
CA LEU A 36 0.96 -5.44 -14.39
C LEU A 36 0.81 -3.99 -13.89
N LEU A 37 1.87 -3.43 -13.33
CA LEU A 37 1.97 -1.99 -13.07
C LEU A 37 2.99 -1.36 -14.01
N ALA A 38 2.56 -0.38 -14.80
CA ALA A 38 3.44 0.48 -15.57
C ALA A 38 4.33 1.36 -14.66
N PRO A 39 5.42 1.95 -15.19
CA PRO A 39 6.23 2.90 -14.42
C PRO A 39 5.39 4.01 -13.81
N GLY A 40 5.47 4.20 -12.49
CA GLY A 40 4.72 5.23 -11.79
C GLY A 40 3.23 4.91 -11.53
N GLU A 41 2.76 3.72 -11.91
CA GLU A 41 1.36 3.34 -11.75
C GLU A 41 1.05 2.87 -10.32
N TYR A 42 -0.20 3.07 -9.90
CA TYR A 42 -0.74 2.65 -8.60
C TYR A 42 -1.85 1.61 -8.84
N HIS A 43 -1.95 0.63 -7.95
CA HIS A 43 -3.01 -0.37 -7.96
C HIS A 43 -3.55 -0.60 -6.55
N VAL A 44 -4.86 -0.38 -6.40
CA VAL A 44 -5.57 -0.45 -5.12
C VAL A 44 -6.22 -1.82 -4.95
N PHE A 45 -5.89 -2.49 -3.86
CA PHE A 45 -6.43 -3.78 -3.44
C PHE A 45 -7.39 -3.58 -2.27
N TYR A 46 -8.68 -3.63 -2.56
CA TYR A 46 -9.73 -3.46 -1.56
C TYR A 46 -9.97 -4.74 -0.75
N ARG A 47 -10.31 -4.59 0.53
CA ARG A 47 -10.63 -5.70 1.44
C ARG A 47 -11.82 -6.51 0.95
N ARG A 48 -12.82 -5.93 0.27
CA ARG A 48 -13.90 -6.74 -0.32
C ARG A 48 -13.37 -7.75 -1.35
N ASP A 49 -12.22 -7.50 -1.96
CA ASP A 49 -11.63 -8.34 -3.00
C ASP A 49 -10.56 -9.27 -2.40
N THR A 50 -9.64 -8.73 -1.60
CA THR A 50 -8.54 -9.51 -0.99
C THR A 50 -8.96 -10.29 0.25
N LYS A 51 -10.00 -9.81 0.93
CA LYS A 51 -10.45 -10.29 2.25
C LYS A 51 -9.37 -10.17 3.34
N ILE A 52 -8.33 -9.37 3.14
CA ILE A 52 -7.35 -8.99 4.18
C ILE A 52 -8.05 -8.04 5.14
N ILE A 53 -7.84 -8.24 6.44
CA ILE A 53 -8.42 -7.41 7.49
C ILE A 53 -7.26 -6.67 8.12
N LEU A 54 -7.27 -5.35 8.05
CA LEU A 54 -6.23 -4.55 8.66
C LEU A 54 -6.60 -4.34 10.13
N ASN A 55 -5.90 -5.03 11.03
CA ASN A 55 -6.23 -5.04 12.45
C ASN A 55 -5.66 -3.79 13.14
N ASN A 56 -6.47 -3.16 13.98
CA ASN A 56 -6.11 -1.93 14.69
C ASN A 56 -5.71 -2.20 16.15
N GLU A 57 -5.73 -3.45 16.60
CA GLU A 57 -5.37 -3.80 17.98
C GLU A 57 -3.89 -4.17 18.06
N GLY A 58 -3.08 -3.27 18.63
CA GLY A 58 -1.65 -3.47 18.77
C GLY A 58 -0.86 -3.10 17.52
N GLN A 59 0.30 -3.75 17.33
CA GLN A 59 1.12 -3.60 16.13
C GLN A 59 0.73 -4.67 15.12
N ASP A 60 0.30 -4.25 13.94
CA ASP A 60 -0.01 -5.14 12.82
C ASP A 60 0.89 -4.82 11.62
N LYS A 61 0.90 -5.72 10.62
CA LYS A 61 1.84 -5.66 9.50
C LYS A 61 1.17 -5.96 8.18
N VAL A 62 1.53 -5.19 7.16
CA VAL A 62 1.28 -5.56 5.77
C VAL A 62 2.60 -5.94 5.13
N ARG A 63 2.60 -7.06 4.42
CA ARG A 63 3.73 -7.68 3.73
C ARG A 63 3.41 -7.91 2.27
N LEU A 64 4.44 -7.73 1.46
CA LEU A 64 4.46 -8.15 0.06
C LEU A 64 5.53 -9.22 -0.10
N LEU A 65 5.17 -10.39 -0.63
CA LEU A 65 6.07 -11.50 -0.85
C LEU A 65 6.11 -11.90 -2.33
N SER A 66 7.26 -12.41 -2.77
CA SER A 66 7.41 -13.01 -4.10
C SER A 66 6.65 -14.35 -4.18
N PRO A 67 6.44 -14.91 -5.39
CA PRO A 67 5.80 -16.22 -5.56
C PRO A 67 6.51 -17.35 -4.81
N GLU A 68 7.83 -17.22 -4.60
CA GLU A 68 8.64 -18.16 -3.82
C GLU A 68 8.52 -17.97 -2.30
N GLY A 69 7.73 -17.00 -1.84
CA GLY A 69 7.57 -16.67 -0.43
C GLY A 69 8.69 -15.80 0.15
N THR A 70 9.50 -15.17 -0.69
CA THR A 70 10.54 -14.23 -0.23
C THR A 70 9.89 -12.90 0.14
N LEU A 71 10.17 -12.36 1.33
CA LEU A 71 9.67 -11.05 1.73
C LEU A 71 10.32 -9.94 0.88
N LEU A 72 9.50 -9.14 0.21
CA LEU A 72 9.92 -8.04 -0.68
C LEU A 72 9.78 -6.67 -0.01
N ASP A 73 8.66 -6.43 0.68
CA ASP A 73 8.44 -5.22 1.46
C ASP A 73 7.54 -5.52 2.68
N GLU A 74 7.70 -4.74 3.74
CA GLU A 74 6.89 -4.81 4.96
C GLU A 74 6.68 -3.41 5.55
N VAL A 75 5.46 -3.16 5.99
CA VAL A 75 5.14 -2.04 6.87
C VAL A 75 4.52 -2.56 8.15
N SER A 76 5.08 -2.14 9.28
CA SER A 76 4.40 -2.25 10.57
C SER A 76 3.63 -0.96 10.82
N TYR A 77 2.37 -1.08 11.22
CA TYR A 77 1.50 0.03 11.51
C TYR A 77 0.80 -0.19 12.85
N GLU A 78 0.40 0.92 13.46
CA GLU A 78 -0.41 0.94 14.68
C GLU A 78 -1.75 1.61 14.37
N ASP A 79 -2.66 1.64 15.34
CA ASP A 79 -3.94 2.34 15.18
C ASP A 79 -3.72 3.81 14.80
N ALA A 80 -3.97 4.11 13.53
CA ALA A 80 -3.77 5.43 12.96
C ALA A 80 -4.95 6.36 13.26
N GLY A 81 -6.06 5.84 13.80
CA GLY A 81 -7.32 6.56 13.94
C GLY A 81 -8.12 6.64 12.64
N TYR A 82 -9.31 7.26 12.70
CA TYR A 82 -10.20 7.39 11.56
C TYR A 82 -9.64 8.36 10.51
N ASP A 83 -9.80 8.03 9.23
CA ASP A 83 -9.38 8.85 8.07
C ASP A 83 -7.90 9.05 7.86
N VAL A 84 -7.12 8.31 8.62
CA VAL A 84 -5.68 8.45 8.56
C VAL A 84 -5.12 7.41 7.61
N SER A 85 -4.19 7.88 6.80
CA SER A 85 -3.42 7.08 5.87
C SER A 85 -2.03 6.84 6.40
N TYR A 86 -1.67 5.60 6.74
CA TYR A 86 -0.25 5.27 6.79
C TYR A 86 0.28 5.37 5.38
N SER A 87 1.20 6.29 5.12
CA SER A 87 1.70 6.66 3.80
C SER A 87 3.22 6.75 3.84
N ARG A 88 3.94 6.42 2.77
CA ARG A 88 5.39 6.61 2.71
C ARG A 88 5.73 7.95 2.04
N LEU A 89 6.80 8.59 2.50
CA LEU A 89 7.47 9.71 1.85
C LEU A 89 8.84 9.27 1.33
N ASN A 90 9.40 9.97 0.35
CA ASN A 90 10.78 9.77 -0.16
C ASN A 90 11.07 8.40 -0.82
N GLY A 91 10.07 7.74 -1.40
CA GLY A 91 10.27 6.52 -2.20
C GLY A 91 10.32 5.21 -1.38
N CYS A 92 10.79 4.11 -2.00
CA CYS A 92 10.73 2.74 -1.45
C CYS A 92 11.59 2.49 -0.21
N LEU A 93 12.39 3.46 0.25
CA LEU A 93 13.21 3.36 1.46
C LEU A 93 12.93 4.51 2.43
N GLY A 94 11.94 5.35 2.14
CA GLY A 94 11.67 6.51 2.96
C GLY A 94 10.73 6.22 4.12
N GLU A 95 10.29 7.29 4.77
CA GLU A 95 9.65 7.26 6.08
C GLU A 95 8.14 7.10 5.98
N TRP A 96 7.57 6.28 6.86
CA TRP A 96 6.13 6.16 7.05
C TRP A 96 5.59 7.34 7.86
N VAL A 97 4.51 7.94 7.38
CA VAL A 97 3.82 9.07 7.98
C VAL A 97 2.31 8.85 7.97
N THR A 98 1.63 9.46 8.93
CA THR A 98 0.15 9.43 9.06
C THR A 98 -0.49 10.79 8.78
N THR A 99 0.30 11.77 8.36
CA THR A 99 -0.14 13.17 8.24
C THR A 99 -0.69 13.53 6.87
N LEU A 100 -0.70 12.58 5.92
CA LEU A 100 -1.17 12.79 4.56
C LEU A 100 -2.62 12.34 4.41
N PRO A 101 -3.43 13.09 3.63
CA PRO A 101 -4.78 12.68 3.32
C PRO A 101 -4.79 11.46 2.38
N PRO A 102 -5.88 10.67 2.39
CA PRO A 102 -6.17 9.66 1.37
C PRO A 102 -6.02 10.07 -0.09
N SER A 103 -5.30 9.26 -0.87
CA SER A 103 -5.17 9.41 -2.33
C SER A 103 -5.21 8.08 -3.10
N PRO A 104 -6.28 7.26 -2.99
CA PRO A 104 -6.37 6.00 -3.73
C PRO A 104 -6.28 6.23 -5.25
N GLY A 105 -5.35 5.52 -5.89
CA GLY A 105 -5.08 5.58 -7.32
C GLY A 105 -4.26 6.79 -7.78
N GLU A 106 -3.80 7.64 -6.85
CA GLU A 106 -3.10 8.88 -7.14
C GLU A 106 -1.89 9.04 -6.20
N ALA A 107 -0.94 9.91 -6.59
CA ALA A 107 0.20 10.20 -5.73
C ALA A 107 -0.23 10.84 -4.39
N ASN A 108 0.52 10.53 -3.33
CA ASN A 108 0.32 11.18 -2.03
C ASN A 108 0.58 12.70 -2.17
N HIS A 109 -0.30 13.54 -1.63
CA HIS A 109 -0.13 14.99 -1.67
C HIS A 109 -0.16 15.59 -0.25
N PRO A 110 0.89 16.31 0.19
CA PRO A 110 0.82 17.11 1.41
C PRO A 110 -0.34 18.11 1.31
N PRO A 111 -1.15 18.30 2.37
CA PRO A 111 -2.16 19.34 2.38
C PRO A 111 -1.53 20.71 2.05
N GLY A 112 -1.96 21.33 0.94
CA GLY A 112 -1.54 22.68 0.58
C GLY A 112 -0.26 22.81 -0.27
N GLN A 113 0.30 21.72 -0.82
CA GLN A 113 1.38 21.81 -1.82
C GLN A 113 0.90 21.44 -3.23
N PRO A 114 1.29 22.20 -4.28
CA PRO A 114 0.91 21.90 -5.65
C PRO A 114 1.50 20.55 -6.13
N PRO A 115 0.86 19.88 -7.11
CA PRO A 115 1.37 18.64 -7.67
C PRO A 115 2.77 18.88 -8.26
N GLY A 116 3.77 18.17 -7.73
CA GLY A 116 5.18 18.40 -8.07
C GLY A 116 6.18 17.93 -7.01
N TYR A 117 5.71 17.55 -5.83
CA TYR A 117 6.52 16.79 -4.88
C TYR A 117 6.39 15.32 -5.23
N ASN A 118 7.52 14.68 -5.55
CA ASN A 118 7.63 13.24 -5.77
C ASN A 118 7.34 12.49 -4.45
N ALA A 119 6.07 12.41 -4.08
CA ALA A 119 5.60 11.74 -2.88
C ALA A 119 4.95 10.44 -3.32
N VAL A 120 5.45 9.35 -2.77
CA VAL A 120 5.16 8.01 -3.26
C VAL A 120 4.94 7.10 -2.07
N TRP A 121 3.84 6.34 -2.12
CA TRP A 121 3.60 4.98 -1.58
C TRP A 121 2.56 4.79 -0.48
N LEU A 122 1.82 3.67 -0.66
CA LEU A 122 0.95 2.92 0.23
C LEU A 122 0.10 3.80 1.13
N PRO A 123 -1.07 4.27 0.72
CA PRO A 123 -2.04 4.84 1.62
C PRO A 123 -2.84 3.70 2.25
N LEU A 124 -2.59 3.40 3.51
CA LEU A 124 -3.34 2.42 4.28
C LEU A 124 -4.41 3.18 5.05
N ILE A 125 -5.64 3.17 4.54
CA ILE A 125 -6.72 4.01 5.06
C ILE A 125 -7.91 3.18 5.45
N ARG A 126 -8.30 3.38 6.71
CA ARG A 126 -9.61 3.04 7.21
C ARG A 126 -10.36 4.32 7.62
N ARG A 127 -11.49 4.57 6.99
CA ARG A 127 -12.58 5.41 7.54
C ARG A 127 -13.75 4.46 7.81
N HIS A 128 -14.14 4.31 9.08
CA HIS A 128 -15.40 3.66 9.42
C HIS A 128 -16.54 4.39 8.71
#